data_AF-A0A1Q9JVC2-F1
#
_entry.id   AF-A0A1Q9JVC2-F1
#
_cell.length_a   1.000
_cell.length_b   1.000
_cell.length_c   1.000
_cell.angle_alpha   90.00
_cell.angle_beta   90.00
_cell.angle_gamma   90.00
#
_symmetry.space_group_name_H-M   'P 1'
#
loop_
_entity.id
_entity.type
_entity.pdbx_description
1 polymer ?
#
loop_
_entity_poly.entity_id
_entity_poly.type
_entity_poly.pdbx_seq_one_letter_code
_entity_poly.pdbx_strand_id
1 'polypeptide(L)'
;MRTGIHFEDGQVYTCYMDEQSTIEQEPVRMQKPWTHYVAEAVAEKGVQGEKIGIVMDGMTPEVMKEAADLEKHLGFTAHGLKLYTKEEALVGLVKVQNNQLDRGNTVIFDYNQSGLCFYQIQKYNGKIRIEKKDYTSEISGAVTKSEKDQAFLKIIKNALAKGVTVTVYLCGTGFDGQWFQDSVKTLCLGRRVFMGKHLFACGAAYLAGEEVFSESREEALILTETMTICQIGLTLHHHGRDVFYPLMKEGRPWFESKGEIEIFVSGINRLNLELRNKSGIKQAMVCFPLTGMTKDKDVVYQLKIEGEYISPDKCKIKIADLGFGEIRPTTFQVWQQVICLERGDFRE
;
A
#
# COMPACT_ATOMS: atom_id res chain seq x y z
N MET A 1 10.64 19.91 10.55
CA MET A 1 10.31 20.07 9.11
C MET A 1 9.93 18.71 8.59
N ARG A 2 8.89 18.61 7.75
CA ARG A 2 8.46 17.35 7.13
C ARG A 2 8.80 17.41 5.64
N THR A 3 9.41 16.35 5.12
CA THR A 3 9.85 16.29 3.72
C THR A 3 9.12 15.15 3.04
N GLY A 4 8.50 15.42 1.90
CA GLY A 4 7.84 14.43 1.06
C GLY A 4 8.55 14.35 -0.28
N ILE A 5 8.91 13.15 -0.70
CA ILE A 5 9.61 12.93 -1.98
C ILE A 5 8.86 11.86 -2.75
N HIS A 6 8.41 12.17 -3.97
CA HIS A 6 7.81 11.22 -4.88
C HIS A 6 8.74 10.99 -6.08
N PHE A 7 9.01 9.72 -6.39
CA PHE A 7 9.80 9.31 -7.54
C PHE A 7 8.89 8.62 -8.57
N GLU A 8 8.79 9.20 -9.76
CA GLU A 8 7.94 8.71 -10.86
C GLU A 8 8.55 9.12 -12.21
N ASP A 9 8.51 8.23 -13.21
CA ASP A 9 8.96 8.52 -14.58
C ASP A 9 10.38 9.12 -14.70
N GLY A 10 11.27 8.76 -13.76
CA GLY A 10 12.62 9.32 -13.68
C GLY A 10 12.65 10.80 -13.29
N GLN A 11 11.60 11.29 -12.63
CA GLN A 11 11.50 12.61 -12.01
C GLN A 11 11.43 12.49 -10.49
N VAL A 12 11.92 13.52 -9.81
CA VAL A 12 11.88 13.69 -8.36
C VAL A 12 10.99 14.90 -8.06
N TYR A 13 9.92 14.65 -7.30
CA TYR A 13 8.98 15.65 -6.85
C TYR A 13 9.18 15.85 -5.36
N THR A 14 9.75 16.99 -4.95
CA THR A 14 10.05 17.28 -3.55
C THR A 14 9.09 18.32 -2.99
N CYS A 15 8.52 18.02 -1.84
CA CYS A 15 7.66 18.90 -1.08
C CYS A 15 8.23 19.08 0.33
N TYR A 16 8.42 20.33 0.74
CA TYR A 16 8.75 20.68 2.13
C TYR A 16 7.50 21.21 2.82
N MET A 17 7.25 20.75 4.05
CA MET A 17 6.06 21.10 4.81
C MET A 17 6.42 21.42 6.26
N ASP A 18 5.99 22.59 6.71
CA ASP A 18 5.95 22.99 8.11
C ASP A 18 4.50 23.25 8.56
N GLU A 19 4.31 23.77 9.76
CA GLU A 19 2.96 24.02 10.31
C GLU A 19 2.19 25.13 9.58
N GLN A 20 2.88 25.98 8.82
CA GLN A 20 2.33 27.21 8.24
C GLN A 20 2.31 27.19 6.71
N SER A 21 3.14 26.36 6.07
CA SER A 21 3.39 26.41 4.64
C SER A 21 3.72 25.05 4.04
N THR A 22 3.43 24.95 2.74
CA THR A 22 3.83 23.82 1.89
C THR A 22 4.58 24.43 0.70
N ILE A 23 5.83 23.98 0.50
CA ILE A 23 6.72 24.47 -0.55
C ILE A 23 7.00 23.31 -1.51
N GLU A 24 6.47 23.44 -2.71
CA GLU A 24 6.73 22.53 -3.82
C GLU A 24 7.99 22.99 -4.57
N GLN A 25 8.96 22.09 -4.73
CA GLN A 25 10.17 22.37 -5.53
C GLN A 25 9.90 22.14 -7.02
N GLU A 26 10.72 22.71 -7.90
CA GLU A 26 10.62 22.36 -9.32
C GLU A 26 11.05 20.90 -9.51
N PRO A 27 10.30 20.07 -10.26
CA PRO A 27 10.66 18.66 -10.46
C PRO A 27 12.04 18.49 -11.08
N VAL A 28 12.83 17.56 -10.54
CA VAL A 28 14.21 17.31 -10.99
C VAL A 28 14.30 15.96 -11.71
N ARG A 29 14.96 15.93 -12.85
CA ARG A 29 15.23 14.67 -13.56
C ARG A 29 16.27 13.84 -12.80
N MET A 30 15.96 12.57 -12.58
CA MET A 30 16.85 11.62 -11.95
C MET A 30 18.09 11.35 -12.81
N GLN A 31 19.27 11.55 -12.21
CA GLN A 31 20.58 11.21 -12.77
C GLN A 31 21.38 10.28 -11.84
N LYS A 32 20.90 10.09 -10.61
CA LYS A 32 21.48 9.28 -9.55
C LYS A 32 20.41 8.36 -8.95
N PRO A 33 20.77 7.34 -8.17
CA PRO A 33 19.80 6.53 -7.43
C PRO A 33 18.93 7.40 -6.50
N TRP A 34 17.71 6.94 -6.21
CA TRP A 34 16.75 7.66 -5.37
C TRP A 34 17.32 8.00 -3.97
N THR A 35 18.15 7.11 -3.43
CA THR A 35 18.83 7.29 -2.13
C THR A 35 19.70 8.55 -2.07
N HIS A 36 20.29 8.97 -3.19
CA HIS A 36 21.05 10.22 -3.27
C HIS A 36 20.17 11.43 -2.97
N TYR A 37 18.98 11.50 -3.59
CA TYR A 37 18.06 12.64 -3.43
C TYR A 37 17.50 12.73 -2.02
N VAL A 38 17.30 11.59 -1.36
CA VAL A 38 16.93 11.55 0.05
C VAL A 38 18.07 12.06 0.92
N ALA A 39 19.30 11.59 0.69
CA ALA A 39 20.47 12.06 1.44
C ALA A 39 20.73 13.56 1.25
N GLU A 40 20.50 14.10 0.05
CA GLU A 40 20.61 15.52 -0.27
C GLU A 40 19.56 16.34 0.48
N ALA A 41 18.28 15.91 0.48
CA ALA A 41 17.24 16.56 1.26
C ALA A 41 17.58 16.60 2.76
N VAL A 42 18.12 15.50 3.31
CA VAL A 42 18.59 15.43 4.70
C VAL A 42 19.78 16.34 4.96
N ALA A 43 20.73 16.43 4.03
CA ALA A 43 21.89 17.30 4.18
C ALA A 43 21.49 18.78 4.17
N GLU A 44 20.47 19.16 3.39
CA GLU A 44 19.96 20.54 3.33
C GLU A 44 19.21 20.96 4.60
N LYS A 45 18.49 20.04 5.26
CA LYS A 45 17.57 20.35 6.38
C LYS A 45 18.06 19.90 7.75
N GLY A 46 18.98 18.95 7.79
CA GLY A 46 19.54 18.37 9.00
C GLY A 46 18.69 17.22 9.56
N VAL A 47 19.36 16.17 10.03
CA VAL A 47 18.75 14.91 10.50
C VAL A 47 17.84 15.10 11.74
N GLN A 48 18.16 16.07 12.60
CA GLN A 48 17.54 16.16 13.93
C GLN A 48 16.07 16.63 13.85
N GLY A 49 15.15 15.69 14.05
CA GLY A 49 13.70 15.97 14.03
C GLY A 49 13.11 16.08 12.61
N GLU A 50 13.86 15.72 11.58
CA GLU A 50 13.33 15.60 10.22
C GLU A 50 12.56 14.28 10.07
N LYS A 51 11.38 14.35 9.46
CA LYS A 51 10.58 13.18 9.11
C LYS A 51 10.38 13.18 7.59
N ILE A 52 10.79 12.10 6.94
CA ILE A 52 10.78 11.97 5.48
C ILE A 52 9.77 10.90 5.06
N GLY A 53 8.83 11.30 4.21
CA GLY A 53 7.90 10.41 3.53
C GLY A 53 8.31 10.22 2.08
N ILE A 54 8.47 8.98 1.65
CA ILE A 54 8.88 8.62 0.30
C ILE A 54 7.75 7.90 -0.40
N VAL A 55 7.42 8.33 -1.61
CA VAL A 55 6.49 7.63 -2.51
C VAL A 55 7.27 7.14 -3.71
N MET A 56 7.11 5.86 -4.04
CA MET A 56 7.69 5.26 -5.24
C MET A 56 6.65 4.39 -5.91
N ASP A 57 6.66 4.40 -7.24
CA ASP A 57 5.98 3.38 -8.02
C ASP A 57 6.72 2.04 -7.89
N GLY A 58 5.98 0.94 -7.85
CA GLY A 58 6.57 -0.41 -7.86
C GLY A 58 7.38 -0.75 -6.61
N MET A 59 6.88 -0.38 -5.43
CA MET A 59 7.48 -0.77 -4.14
C MET A 59 7.75 -2.28 -4.04
N THR A 60 8.99 -2.65 -3.72
CA THR A 60 9.42 -4.05 -3.54
C THR A 60 10.09 -4.29 -2.18
N PRO A 61 10.22 -5.54 -1.72
CA PRO A 61 10.99 -5.88 -0.52
C PRO A 61 12.45 -5.39 -0.55
N GLU A 62 13.07 -5.34 -1.73
CA GLU A 62 14.43 -4.82 -1.92
C GLU A 62 14.50 -3.31 -1.66
N VAL A 63 13.53 -2.54 -2.17
CA VAL A 63 13.42 -1.10 -1.90
C VAL A 63 13.24 -0.83 -0.41
N MET A 64 12.41 -1.64 0.27
CA MET A 64 12.22 -1.55 1.72
C MET A 64 13.51 -1.80 2.49
N LYS A 65 14.32 -2.78 2.05
CA LYS A 65 15.62 -3.06 2.65
C LYS A 65 16.61 -1.92 2.40
N GLU A 66 16.70 -1.42 1.17
CA GLU A 66 17.56 -0.30 0.81
C GLU A 66 17.21 0.95 1.64
N ALA A 67 15.92 1.21 1.86
CA ALA A 67 15.47 2.30 2.71
C ALA A 67 15.82 2.13 4.19
N ALA A 68 15.70 0.92 4.73
CA ALA A 68 16.12 0.63 6.10
C ALA A 68 17.64 0.76 6.30
N ASP A 69 18.43 0.42 5.28
CA ASP A 69 19.88 0.60 5.31
C ASP A 69 20.27 2.08 5.17
N LEU A 70 19.56 2.83 4.32
CA LEU A 70 19.71 4.28 4.19
C LEU A 70 19.37 5.02 5.50
N GLU A 71 18.27 4.66 6.15
CA GLU A 71 17.87 5.26 7.43
C GLU A 71 18.95 5.13 8.50
N LYS A 72 19.58 3.94 8.60
CA LYS A 72 20.72 3.70 9.50
C LYS A 72 21.94 4.53 9.11
N HIS A 73 22.24 4.61 7.82
CA HIS A 73 23.40 5.34 7.31
C HIS A 73 23.30 6.85 7.57
N LEU A 74 22.09 7.41 7.41
CA LEU A 74 21.81 8.83 7.65
C LEU A 74 21.70 9.19 9.14
N GLY A 75 21.72 8.20 10.04
CA GLY A 75 21.73 8.44 11.49
C GLY A 75 20.38 8.86 12.07
N PHE A 76 19.27 8.52 11.40
CA PHE A 76 17.94 8.75 11.97
C PHE A 76 17.74 7.91 13.24
N THR A 77 17.16 8.52 14.27
CA THR A 77 16.51 7.76 15.36
C THR A 77 15.26 7.09 14.77
N ALA A 78 15.05 5.80 15.05
CA ALA A 78 14.06 4.93 14.39
C ALA A 78 12.76 5.63 13.91
N HIS A 79 12.34 5.31 12.68
CA HIS A 79 11.14 5.81 11.99
C HIS A 79 11.23 7.24 11.42
N GLY A 80 12.45 7.72 11.15
CA GLY A 80 12.68 9.02 10.51
C GLY A 80 12.41 9.00 9.01
N LEU A 81 12.55 7.84 8.38
CA LEU A 81 12.27 7.61 6.96
C LEU A 81 11.12 6.60 6.82
N LYS A 82 10.06 6.98 6.11
CA LYS A 82 8.88 6.13 5.87
C LYS A 82 8.57 6.06 4.38
N LEU A 83 8.23 4.87 3.91
CA LEU A 83 7.78 4.65 2.55
C LEU A 83 6.26 4.52 2.54
N TYR A 84 5.66 5.07 1.49
CA TYR A 84 4.23 5.08 1.27
C TYR A 84 3.93 4.68 -0.16
N THR A 85 2.88 3.90 -0.33
CA THR A 85 2.24 3.75 -1.64
C THR A 85 1.59 5.07 -2.07
N LYS A 86 1.33 5.24 -3.37
CA LYS A 86 0.54 6.37 -3.88
C LYS A 86 -0.80 6.46 -3.18
N GLU A 87 -1.46 5.33 -2.95
CA GLU A 87 -2.75 5.29 -2.25
C GLU A 87 -2.65 5.79 -0.81
N GLU A 88 -1.61 5.43 -0.07
CA GLU A 88 -1.38 5.97 1.27
C GLU A 88 -1.13 7.47 1.21
N ALA A 89 -0.26 7.94 0.30
CA ALA A 89 -0.02 9.36 0.12
C ALA A 89 -1.31 10.15 -0.19
N LEU A 90 -2.27 9.57 -0.92
CA LEU A 90 -3.56 10.20 -1.16
C LEU A 90 -4.39 10.41 0.12
N VAL A 91 -4.22 9.57 1.15
CA VAL A 91 -4.81 9.80 2.48
C VAL A 91 -4.25 11.08 3.10
N GLY A 92 -2.94 11.29 3.00
CA GLY A 92 -2.28 12.52 3.44
C GLY A 92 -2.75 13.74 2.64
N LEU A 93 -2.87 13.58 1.31
CA LEU A 93 -3.30 14.65 0.42
C LEU A 93 -4.69 15.19 0.78
N VAL A 94 -5.68 14.33 1.00
CA VAL A 94 -7.03 14.80 1.33
C VAL A 94 -7.10 15.51 2.67
N LYS A 95 -6.22 15.15 3.60
CA LYS A 95 -6.09 15.83 4.90
C LYS A 95 -5.41 17.20 4.75
N VAL A 96 -4.27 17.26 4.07
CA VAL A 96 -3.53 18.52 3.89
C VAL A 96 -4.34 19.56 3.09
N GLN A 97 -5.09 19.11 2.09
CA GLN A 97 -5.95 19.99 1.26
C GLN A 97 -7.31 20.29 1.91
N ASN A 98 -7.57 19.75 3.10
CA ASN A 98 -8.86 19.83 3.80
C ASN A 98 -10.04 19.53 2.86
N ASN A 99 -9.93 18.42 2.12
CA ASN A 99 -10.95 18.03 1.18
C ASN A 99 -12.23 17.66 1.95
N GLN A 100 -13.32 18.34 1.64
CA GLN A 100 -14.61 18.18 2.32
C GLN A 100 -15.30 16.89 1.85
N LEU A 101 -14.74 15.73 2.21
CA LEU A 101 -15.23 14.41 1.80
C LEU A 101 -16.67 14.14 2.26
N ASP A 102 -17.17 14.87 3.27
CA ASP A 102 -18.57 14.87 3.70
C ASP A 102 -19.53 15.46 2.64
N ARG A 103 -19.03 16.28 1.72
CA ARG A 103 -19.81 16.91 0.63
C ARG A 103 -19.75 16.14 -0.68
N GLY A 104 -18.84 15.17 -0.78
CA GLY A 104 -18.68 14.32 -1.94
C GLY A 104 -17.25 13.84 -2.13
N ASN A 105 -17.05 13.04 -3.17
CA ASN A 105 -15.81 12.36 -3.48
C ASN A 105 -14.74 13.35 -3.97
N THR A 106 -13.50 13.06 -3.61
CA THR A 106 -12.31 13.57 -4.29
C THR A 106 -11.83 12.51 -5.27
N VAL A 107 -11.52 12.90 -6.49
CA VAL A 107 -10.96 11.99 -7.50
C VAL A 107 -9.63 12.50 -8.03
N ILE A 108 -8.75 11.57 -8.40
CA ILE A 108 -7.45 11.88 -9.00
C ILE A 108 -7.35 11.09 -10.30
N PHE A 109 -7.06 11.77 -11.39
CA PHE A 109 -6.56 11.15 -12.61
C PHE A 109 -5.04 11.31 -12.61
N ASP A 110 -4.34 10.19 -12.51
CA ASP A 110 -2.88 10.09 -12.55
C ASP A 110 -2.49 9.50 -13.90
N TYR A 111 -1.91 10.33 -14.78
CA TYR A 111 -1.52 9.92 -16.12
C TYR A 111 -0.02 10.09 -16.31
N ASN A 112 0.70 8.99 -16.43
CA ASN A 112 2.16 8.95 -16.54
C ASN A 112 2.58 7.95 -17.64
N GLN A 113 3.88 7.62 -17.74
CA GLN A 113 4.37 6.66 -18.75
C GLN A 113 3.83 5.24 -18.57
N SER A 114 3.44 4.87 -17.34
CA SER A 114 2.83 3.57 -17.04
C SER A 114 1.36 3.49 -17.47
N GLY A 115 0.71 4.64 -17.68
CA GLY A 115 -0.67 4.71 -18.16
C GLY A 115 -1.54 5.65 -17.33
N LEU A 116 -2.86 5.49 -17.45
CA LEU A 116 -3.86 6.36 -16.81
C LEU A 116 -4.58 5.61 -15.69
N CYS A 117 -4.26 5.96 -14.46
CA CYS A 117 -4.94 5.49 -13.26
C CYS A 117 -5.96 6.52 -12.75
N PHE A 118 -7.09 6.02 -12.26
CA PHE A 118 -8.12 6.80 -11.58
C PHE A 118 -8.22 6.35 -10.13
N TYR A 119 -8.14 7.31 -9.22
CA TYR A 119 -8.37 7.10 -7.79
C TYR A 119 -9.65 7.80 -7.37
N GLN A 120 -10.55 7.07 -6.71
CA GLN A 120 -11.71 7.64 -6.04
C GLN A 120 -11.51 7.58 -4.53
N ILE A 121 -11.59 8.74 -3.90
CA ILE A 121 -11.46 8.92 -2.45
C ILE A 121 -12.80 9.41 -1.90
N GLN A 122 -13.34 8.68 -0.93
CA GLN A 122 -14.63 8.98 -0.33
C GLN A 122 -14.63 8.68 1.16
N LYS A 123 -15.56 9.27 1.89
CA LYS A 123 -15.82 8.88 3.28
C LYS A 123 -16.75 7.67 3.30
N TYR A 124 -16.39 6.63 4.05
CA TYR A 124 -17.17 5.40 4.19
C TYR A 124 -17.10 4.93 5.64
N ASN A 125 -18.26 4.85 6.31
CA ASN A 125 -18.37 4.47 7.74
C ASN A 125 -17.39 5.24 8.65
N GLY A 126 -17.26 6.55 8.42
CA GLY A 126 -16.36 7.42 9.20
C GLY A 126 -14.88 7.35 8.83
N LYS A 127 -14.49 6.47 7.89
CA LYS A 127 -13.10 6.28 7.43
C LYS A 127 -12.91 6.79 6.00
N ILE A 128 -11.67 7.01 5.60
CA ILE A 128 -11.33 7.32 4.21
C ILE A 128 -11.29 6.00 3.42
N ARG A 129 -12.03 5.88 2.32
CA ARG A 129 -11.98 4.75 1.39
C ARG A 129 -11.35 5.18 0.08
N ILE A 130 -10.36 4.43 -0.39
CA ILE A 130 -9.67 4.68 -1.65
C ILE A 130 -9.85 3.47 -2.56
N GLU A 131 -10.31 3.71 -3.78
CA GLU A 131 -10.41 2.72 -4.84
C GLU A 131 -9.60 3.17 -6.04
N LYS A 132 -8.89 2.23 -6.67
CA LYS A 132 -8.12 2.44 -7.89
C LYS A 132 -8.81 1.74 -9.05
N LYS A 133 -8.84 2.40 -10.21
CA LYS A 133 -9.21 1.81 -11.49
C LYS A 133 -8.19 2.20 -12.55
N ASP A 134 -7.72 1.21 -13.31
CA ASP A 134 -6.86 1.42 -14.45
C ASP A 134 -7.70 1.70 -15.71
N TYR A 135 -7.39 2.79 -16.41
CA TYR A 135 -8.00 3.23 -17.67
C TYR A 135 -6.99 3.28 -18.83
N THR A 136 -5.81 2.68 -18.64
CA THR A 136 -4.71 2.70 -19.62
C THR A 136 -5.16 2.12 -20.95
N SER A 137 -5.92 1.01 -20.94
CA SER A 137 -6.40 0.39 -22.17
C SER A 137 -7.32 1.31 -22.97
N GLU A 138 -8.14 2.11 -22.29
CA GLU A 138 -9.12 3.02 -22.89
C GLU A 138 -8.50 4.27 -23.51
N ILE A 139 -7.29 4.66 -23.09
CA ILE A 139 -6.58 5.82 -23.63
C ILE A 139 -5.41 5.45 -24.56
N SER A 140 -4.84 4.25 -24.42
CA SER A 140 -3.63 3.81 -25.15
C SER A 140 -3.76 3.86 -26.69
N GLY A 141 -4.96 3.65 -27.23
CA GLY A 141 -5.22 3.70 -28.66
C GLY A 141 -5.32 5.12 -29.25
N ALA A 142 -5.31 6.16 -28.43
CA ALA A 142 -5.46 7.54 -28.87
C ALA A 142 -4.10 8.17 -29.20
N VAL A 143 -3.87 8.47 -30.48
CA VAL A 143 -2.58 8.95 -30.98
C VAL A 143 -2.55 10.47 -31.05
N THR A 144 -3.59 11.07 -31.64
CA THR A 144 -3.70 12.52 -31.80
C THR A 144 -4.20 13.21 -30.51
N LYS A 145 -3.95 14.52 -30.37
CA LYS A 145 -4.47 15.30 -29.24
C LYS A 145 -6.01 15.22 -29.14
N SER A 146 -6.70 15.27 -30.28
CA SER A 146 -8.17 15.20 -30.33
C SER A 146 -8.70 13.83 -29.93
N GLU A 147 -8.09 12.75 -30.42
CA GLU A 147 -8.46 11.39 -30.00
C GLU A 147 -8.22 11.19 -28.50
N LYS A 148 -7.11 11.73 -27.96
CA LYS A 148 -6.82 11.66 -26.53
C LYS A 148 -7.88 12.39 -25.72
N ASP A 149 -8.27 13.59 -26.13
CA ASP A 149 -9.35 14.36 -25.48
C ASP A 149 -10.66 13.58 -25.49
N GLN A 150 -11.04 13.00 -26.63
CA GLN A 150 -12.29 12.23 -26.75
C GLN A 150 -12.28 10.96 -25.89
N ALA A 151 -11.16 10.23 -25.87
CA ALA A 151 -10.98 9.05 -25.03
C ALA A 151 -11.09 9.44 -23.55
N PHE A 152 -10.38 10.50 -23.14
CA PHE A 152 -10.41 10.99 -21.76
C PHE A 152 -11.80 11.52 -21.36
N LEU A 153 -12.49 12.23 -22.25
CA LEU A 153 -13.86 12.69 -22.03
C LEU A 153 -14.82 11.53 -21.77
N LYS A 154 -14.68 10.42 -22.51
CA LYS A 154 -15.46 9.20 -22.27
C LYS A 154 -15.15 8.60 -20.90
N ILE A 155 -13.86 8.54 -20.53
CA ILE A 155 -13.42 8.07 -19.21
C ILE A 155 -14.03 8.93 -18.11
N ILE A 156 -13.97 10.26 -18.21
CA ILE A 156 -14.56 11.21 -17.25
C ILE A 156 -16.06 10.95 -17.07
N LYS A 157 -16.81 10.85 -18.17
CA LYS A 157 -18.26 10.60 -18.11
C LYS A 157 -18.60 9.30 -17.40
N ASN A 158 -17.80 8.26 -17.63
CA ASN A 158 -18.00 6.95 -16.99
C ASN A 158 -17.57 6.95 -15.51
N ALA A 159 -16.41 7.53 -15.21
CA ALA A 159 -15.82 7.53 -13.87
C ALA A 159 -16.62 8.40 -12.90
N LEU A 160 -17.04 9.59 -13.34
CA LEU A 160 -17.73 10.56 -12.48
C LEU A 160 -19.25 10.38 -12.43
N ALA A 161 -19.80 9.39 -13.14
CA ALA A 161 -21.22 9.05 -13.05
C ALA A 161 -21.59 8.41 -11.69
N LYS A 162 -20.60 7.88 -10.95
CA LYS A 162 -20.82 7.20 -9.68
C LYS A 162 -20.63 8.17 -8.51
N GLY A 163 -21.73 8.52 -7.86
CA GLY A 163 -21.73 9.38 -6.68
C GLY A 163 -21.45 10.85 -7.00
N VAL A 164 -21.44 11.68 -5.96
CA VAL A 164 -21.19 13.12 -6.09
C VAL A 164 -19.69 13.36 -5.99
N THR A 165 -19.06 13.83 -7.07
CA THR A 165 -17.66 14.28 -7.04
C THR A 165 -17.61 15.79 -6.83
N VAL A 166 -16.82 16.28 -5.89
CA VAL A 166 -16.67 17.73 -5.59
C VAL A 166 -15.29 18.28 -5.94
N THR A 167 -14.26 17.43 -5.89
CA THR A 167 -12.87 17.83 -6.16
C THR A 167 -12.23 16.85 -7.14
N VAL A 168 -11.58 17.37 -8.16
CA VAL A 168 -10.82 16.60 -9.16
C VAL A 168 -9.39 17.09 -9.16
N TYR A 169 -8.43 16.17 -9.12
CA TYR A 169 -7.04 16.44 -9.43
C TYR A 169 -6.61 15.77 -10.72
N LEU A 170 -5.81 16.47 -11.52
CA LEU A 170 -5.07 15.91 -12.65
C LEU A 170 -3.58 15.96 -12.30
N CYS A 171 -2.90 14.82 -12.40
CA CYS A 171 -1.49 14.66 -12.05
C CYS A 171 -0.79 13.76 -13.06
N GLY A 172 0.54 13.88 -13.13
CA GLY A 172 1.39 13.11 -14.02
C GLY A 172 1.66 13.80 -15.37
N THR A 173 2.77 13.41 -15.99
CA THR A 173 3.31 14.02 -17.22
C THR A 173 2.43 13.79 -18.45
N GLY A 174 1.52 12.82 -18.40
CA GLY A 174 0.56 12.53 -19.46
C GLY A 174 -0.45 13.66 -19.71
N PHE A 175 -0.64 14.58 -18.77
CA PHE A 175 -1.44 15.80 -18.95
C PHE A 175 -0.65 16.99 -19.50
N ASP A 176 0.65 16.85 -19.81
CA ASP A 176 1.40 17.92 -20.44
C ASP A 176 0.91 18.19 -21.88
N GLY A 177 0.98 19.46 -22.32
CA GLY A 177 0.67 19.84 -23.70
C GLY A 177 -0.80 20.17 -24.01
N GLN A 178 -1.64 20.36 -22.98
CA GLN A 178 -2.99 20.97 -23.05
C GLN A 178 -3.95 20.32 -24.05
N TRP A 179 -3.89 19.00 -24.21
CA TRP A 179 -4.67 18.27 -25.22
C TRP A 179 -6.13 18.02 -24.83
N PHE A 180 -6.56 18.30 -23.60
CA PHE A 180 -7.82 17.85 -22.99
C PHE A 180 -8.88 18.97 -22.83
N GLN A 181 -9.04 19.83 -23.84
CA GLN A 181 -9.86 21.05 -23.76
C GLN A 181 -11.37 20.78 -23.54
N ASP A 182 -11.93 19.79 -24.24
CA ASP A 182 -13.35 19.44 -24.08
C ASP A 182 -13.58 18.65 -22.79
N SER A 183 -12.60 17.85 -22.40
CA SER A 183 -12.55 17.19 -21.10
C SER A 183 -12.59 18.19 -19.94
N VAL A 184 -11.81 19.29 -19.99
CA VAL A 184 -11.82 20.33 -18.94
C VAL A 184 -13.22 20.92 -18.75
N LYS A 185 -13.93 21.24 -19.84
CA LYS A 185 -15.29 21.80 -19.76
C LYS A 185 -16.21 20.88 -18.96
N THR A 186 -16.11 19.58 -19.20
CA THR A 186 -16.88 18.58 -18.47
C THR A 186 -16.41 18.49 -17.02
N LEU A 187 -15.10 18.38 -16.77
CA LEU A 187 -14.55 18.31 -15.42
C LEU A 187 -14.98 19.48 -14.54
N CYS A 188 -15.01 20.70 -15.07
CA CYS A 188 -15.35 21.92 -14.32
C CYS A 188 -16.85 22.14 -14.07
N LEU A 189 -17.74 21.23 -14.51
CA LEU A 189 -19.18 21.33 -14.21
C LEU A 189 -19.45 21.06 -12.72
N GLY A 190 -19.56 22.12 -11.93
CA GLY A 190 -19.92 22.07 -10.51
C GLY A 190 -18.83 21.50 -9.60
N ARG A 191 -17.58 21.43 -10.07
CA ARG A 191 -16.45 20.80 -9.38
C ARG A 191 -15.25 21.73 -9.33
N ARG A 192 -14.46 21.62 -8.26
CA ARG A 192 -13.14 22.24 -8.19
C ARG A 192 -12.14 21.32 -8.88
N VAL A 193 -11.42 21.83 -9.87
CA VAL A 193 -10.45 21.06 -10.66
C VAL A 193 -9.08 21.68 -10.47
N PHE A 194 -8.12 20.85 -10.07
CA PHE A 194 -6.74 21.26 -9.83
C PHE A 194 -5.79 20.44 -10.70
N MET A 195 -4.73 21.09 -11.17
CA MET A 195 -3.58 20.41 -11.75
C MET A 195 -2.41 20.56 -10.78
N GLY A 196 -1.77 19.45 -10.41
CA GLY A 196 -0.65 19.47 -9.47
C GLY A 196 0.32 18.34 -9.76
N LYS A 197 1.61 18.65 -9.69
CA LYS A 197 2.69 17.67 -9.91
C LYS A 197 3.16 17.00 -8.61
N HIS A 198 2.95 17.65 -7.47
CA HIS A 198 3.50 17.22 -6.18
C HIS A 198 2.48 16.52 -5.28
N LEU A 199 1.30 16.14 -5.78
CA LEU A 199 0.19 15.65 -4.95
C LEU A 199 0.62 14.51 -4.00
N PHE A 200 1.33 13.52 -4.53
CA PHE A 200 1.81 12.38 -3.73
C PHE A 200 2.93 12.79 -2.76
N ALA A 201 3.86 13.66 -3.18
CA ALA A 201 4.91 14.19 -2.31
C ALA A 201 4.32 14.99 -1.14
N CYS A 202 3.34 15.88 -1.39
CA CYS A 202 2.64 16.63 -0.35
C CYS A 202 1.91 15.71 0.63
N GLY A 203 1.25 14.67 0.11
CA GLY A 203 0.59 13.66 0.92
C GLY A 203 1.57 12.89 1.82
N ALA A 204 2.71 12.49 1.29
CA ALA A 204 3.76 11.81 2.05
C ALA A 204 4.44 12.71 3.10
N ALA A 205 4.69 13.98 2.77
CA ALA A 205 5.20 14.96 3.73
C ALA A 205 4.25 15.10 4.93
N TYR A 206 2.94 15.18 4.66
CA TYR A 206 1.93 15.24 5.72
C TYR A 206 2.00 13.98 6.60
N LEU A 207 1.94 12.79 6.00
CA LEU A 207 1.92 11.52 6.71
C LEU A 207 3.21 11.22 7.50
N ALA A 208 4.36 11.64 6.99
CA ALA A 208 5.64 11.47 7.68
C ALA A 208 5.62 12.13 9.06
N GLY A 209 4.91 13.27 9.16
CA GLY A 209 4.69 14.00 10.41
C GLY A 209 3.83 13.27 11.44
N GLU A 210 2.91 12.42 10.99
CA GLU A 210 1.87 11.80 11.81
C GLU A 210 2.33 10.46 12.38
N GLU A 211 2.31 10.31 13.71
CA GLU A 211 2.71 9.08 14.40
C GLU A 211 1.61 8.01 14.34
N VAL A 212 0.34 8.44 14.44
CA VAL A 212 -0.85 7.56 14.51
C VAL A 212 -1.11 6.80 13.20
N PHE A 213 -0.82 7.43 12.05
CA PHE A 213 -1.05 6.78 10.76
C PHE A 213 -0.08 5.61 10.53
N SER A 214 1.18 5.72 10.98
CA SER A 214 2.15 4.63 10.84
C SER A 214 1.80 3.39 11.64
N GLU A 215 1.18 3.55 12.81
CA GLU A 215 0.94 2.43 13.73
C GLU A 215 -0.42 1.78 13.54
N SER A 216 -1.47 2.58 13.30
CA SER A 216 -2.82 2.04 13.23
C SER A 216 -3.29 1.75 11.80
N ARG A 217 -2.94 2.57 10.78
CA ARG A 217 -3.51 2.56 9.40
C ARG A 217 -5.04 2.37 9.33
N GLU A 218 -5.73 2.43 10.47
CA GLU A 218 -7.13 2.07 10.65
C GLU A 218 -8.07 3.18 10.20
N GLU A 219 -7.52 4.39 9.98
CA GLU A 219 -8.22 5.57 9.50
C GLU A 219 -8.58 5.49 8.00
N ALA A 220 -7.94 4.58 7.26
CA ALA A 220 -8.16 4.39 5.84
C ALA A 220 -8.49 2.93 5.47
N LEU A 221 -9.35 2.76 4.49
CA LEU A 221 -9.65 1.52 3.80
C LEU A 221 -9.18 1.67 2.35
N ILE A 222 -7.97 1.17 2.08
CA ILE A 222 -7.37 1.23 0.75
C ILE A 222 -7.65 -0.10 0.04
N LEU A 223 -8.47 -0.05 -1.01
CA LEU A 223 -8.95 -1.21 -1.76
C LEU A 223 -8.30 -1.26 -3.14
N THR A 224 -7.01 -1.61 -3.18
CA THR A 224 -6.20 -1.60 -4.39
C THR A 224 -5.37 -2.87 -4.54
N GLU A 225 -4.62 -2.98 -5.63
CA GLU A 225 -3.70 -4.10 -5.83
C GLU A 225 -2.44 -4.05 -4.97
N THR A 226 -2.13 -2.88 -4.42
CA THR A 226 -1.02 -2.68 -3.51
C THR A 226 -1.28 -3.20 -2.09
N MET A 227 -2.54 -3.48 -1.72
CA MET A 227 -2.91 -3.90 -0.36
C MET A 227 -3.27 -5.39 -0.26
N THR A 228 -3.03 -5.98 0.91
CA THR A 228 -3.48 -7.32 1.30
C THR A 228 -5.00 -7.35 1.42
N ILE A 229 -5.60 -8.40 0.86
CA ILE A 229 -7.05 -8.48 0.68
C ILE A 229 -7.78 -9.23 1.79
N CYS A 230 -7.06 -10.05 2.56
CA CYS A 230 -7.64 -10.88 3.61
C CYS A 230 -6.62 -11.14 4.73
N GLN A 231 -7.15 -11.54 5.88
CA GLN A 231 -6.39 -12.10 6.98
C GLN A 231 -6.03 -13.54 6.63
N ILE A 232 -4.79 -13.93 6.87
CA ILE A 232 -4.33 -15.32 6.78
C ILE A 232 -3.90 -15.70 8.19
N GLY A 233 -4.45 -16.77 8.75
CA GLY A 233 -4.15 -17.15 10.13
C GLY A 233 -4.62 -18.53 10.50
N LEU A 234 -4.55 -18.85 11.80
CA LEU A 234 -4.98 -20.13 12.35
C LEU A 234 -5.97 -19.90 13.48
N THR A 235 -6.93 -20.81 13.62
CA THR A 235 -7.72 -20.91 14.85
C THR A 235 -6.93 -21.75 15.85
N LEU A 236 -6.48 -21.14 16.93
CA LEU A 236 -5.65 -21.74 17.97
C LEU A 236 -6.44 -21.85 19.27
N HIS A 237 -6.19 -22.91 20.03
CA HIS A 237 -6.73 -23.05 21.38
C HIS A 237 -5.87 -22.26 22.37
N HIS A 238 -6.41 -21.18 22.92
CA HIS A 238 -5.69 -20.28 23.83
C HIS A 238 -6.56 -19.89 25.02
N HIS A 239 -6.07 -20.15 26.24
CA HIS A 239 -6.79 -19.93 27.50
C HIS A 239 -8.23 -20.51 27.53
N GLY A 240 -8.36 -21.77 27.12
CA GLY A 240 -9.63 -22.50 27.23
C GLY A 240 -10.67 -22.17 26.16
N ARG A 241 -10.31 -21.38 25.14
CA ARG A 241 -11.18 -21.04 24.01
C ARG A 241 -10.42 -21.06 22.69
N ASP A 242 -11.14 -21.31 21.61
CA ASP A 242 -10.60 -21.21 20.26
C ASP A 242 -10.61 -19.74 19.82
N VAL A 243 -9.44 -19.24 19.42
CA VAL A 243 -9.23 -17.85 19.01
C VAL A 243 -8.56 -17.85 17.64
N PHE A 244 -9.07 -17.03 16.73
CA PHE A 244 -8.38 -16.78 15.47
C PHE A 244 -7.16 -15.89 15.72
N TYR A 245 -5.99 -16.41 15.37
CA TYR A 245 -4.73 -15.71 15.46
C TYR A 245 -4.25 -15.37 14.03
N PRO A 246 -4.29 -14.10 13.61
CA PRO A 246 -3.85 -13.70 12.28
C PRO A 246 -2.32 -13.80 12.19
N LEU A 247 -1.82 -14.63 11.27
CA LEU A 247 -0.42 -14.60 10.85
C LEU A 247 -0.13 -13.32 10.07
N MET A 248 -1.05 -12.96 9.17
CA MET A 248 -1.03 -11.71 8.40
C MET A 248 -2.38 -11.03 8.48
N LYS A 249 -2.36 -9.69 8.50
CA LYS A 249 -3.55 -8.84 8.47
C LYS A 249 -3.84 -8.34 7.06
N GLU A 250 -5.11 -8.06 6.80
CA GLU A 250 -5.60 -7.35 5.63
C GLU A 250 -5.32 -5.83 5.70
N GLY A 251 -5.42 -5.13 4.57
CA GLY A 251 -5.31 -3.67 4.51
C GLY A 251 -3.90 -3.13 4.74
N ARG A 252 -2.87 -3.95 4.54
CA ARG A 252 -1.45 -3.55 4.59
C ARG A 252 -0.83 -3.70 3.20
N PRO A 253 0.20 -2.93 2.83
CA PRO A 253 0.93 -3.16 1.60
C PRO A 253 1.46 -4.59 1.57
N TRP A 254 1.21 -5.30 0.48
CA TRP A 254 1.55 -6.73 0.42
C TRP A 254 3.06 -6.93 0.57
N PHE A 255 3.90 -6.05 0.01
CA PHE A 255 5.36 -6.13 0.07
C PHE A 255 5.93 -5.89 1.48
N GLU A 256 5.14 -5.32 2.41
CA GLU A 256 5.50 -5.18 3.83
C GLU A 256 4.91 -6.31 4.69
N SER A 257 4.01 -7.10 4.13
CA SER A 257 3.16 -8.03 4.87
C SER A 257 3.87 -9.35 5.09
N LYS A 258 4.48 -9.46 6.27
CA LYS A 258 5.08 -10.67 6.81
C LYS A 258 4.54 -10.97 8.20
N GLY A 259 4.58 -12.24 8.58
CA GLY A 259 4.08 -12.72 9.85
C GLY A 259 4.86 -13.92 10.35
N GLU A 260 4.91 -14.06 11.66
CA GLU A 260 5.53 -15.19 12.33
C GLU A 260 4.70 -15.59 13.55
N ILE A 261 4.47 -16.90 13.72
CA ILE A 261 3.82 -17.47 14.89
C ILE A 261 4.53 -18.76 15.25
N GLU A 262 4.79 -18.97 16.53
CA GLU A 262 5.19 -20.27 17.06
C GLU A 262 4.00 -20.96 17.73
N ILE A 263 3.78 -22.23 17.42
CA ILE A 263 2.69 -23.04 17.99
C ILE A 263 3.20 -24.38 18.50
N PHE A 264 2.45 -24.94 19.46
CA PHE A 264 2.66 -26.28 19.98
C PHE A 264 1.52 -27.19 19.53
N VAL A 265 1.85 -28.33 18.93
CA VAL A 265 0.86 -29.26 18.38
C VAL A 265 1.21 -30.71 18.69
N SER A 266 0.20 -31.54 18.88
CA SER A 266 0.34 -33.00 19.00
C SER A 266 -0.79 -33.70 18.25
N GLY A 267 -0.54 -34.93 17.80
CA GLY A 267 -1.55 -35.77 17.16
C GLY A 267 -2.09 -35.30 15.80
N ILE A 268 -1.43 -34.32 15.17
CA ILE A 268 -1.80 -33.80 13.84
C ILE A 268 -0.73 -34.16 12.79
N ASN A 269 -1.10 -34.05 11.52
CA ASN A 269 -0.18 -34.17 10.37
C ASN A 269 -0.51 -33.17 9.26
N ARG A 270 -1.27 -32.14 9.60
CA ARG A 270 -1.67 -31.05 8.72
C ARG A 270 -2.05 -29.84 9.56
N LEU A 271 -1.87 -28.65 9.00
CA LEU A 271 -2.39 -27.41 9.55
C LEU A 271 -3.44 -26.82 8.61
N ASN A 272 -4.45 -26.16 9.16
CA ASN A 272 -5.47 -25.48 8.38
C ASN A 272 -5.29 -23.97 8.55
N LEU A 273 -4.89 -23.29 7.49
CA LEU A 273 -4.84 -21.84 7.43
C LEU A 273 -6.20 -21.32 6.99
N GLU A 274 -6.78 -20.40 7.73
CA GLU A 274 -8.04 -19.75 7.39
C GLU A 274 -7.78 -18.40 6.72
N LEU A 275 -8.53 -18.14 5.67
CA LEU A 275 -8.57 -16.85 5.00
C LEU A 275 -9.85 -16.15 5.43
N ARG A 276 -9.74 -15.00 6.10
CA ARG A 276 -10.89 -14.24 6.62
C ARG A 276 -10.92 -12.84 6.04
N ASN A 277 -12.12 -12.33 5.75
CA ASN A 277 -12.29 -10.92 5.38
C ASN A 277 -12.09 -10.00 6.61
N LYS A 278 -12.17 -8.69 6.38
CA LYS A 278 -12.03 -7.68 7.43
C LYS A 278 -13.04 -7.83 8.59
N SER A 279 -14.26 -8.23 8.27
CA SER A 279 -15.31 -8.54 9.24
C SER A 279 -15.07 -9.87 10.01
N GLY A 280 -13.96 -10.58 9.76
CA GLY A 280 -13.60 -11.83 10.42
C GLY A 280 -14.35 -13.06 9.88
N ILE A 281 -15.13 -12.91 8.80
CA ILE A 281 -15.86 -13.99 8.14
C ILE A 281 -14.89 -14.85 7.35
N LYS A 282 -14.89 -16.16 7.60
CA LYS A 282 -14.09 -17.15 6.87
C LYS A 282 -14.55 -17.24 5.41
N GLN A 283 -13.64 -16.94 4.51
CA GLN A 283 -13.83 -16.95 3.06
C GLN A 283 -13.32 -18.26 2.45
N ALA A 284 -12.16 -18.73 2.92
CA ALA A 284 -11.55 -19.96 2.44
C ALA A 284 -10.71 -20.63 3.52
N MET A 285 -10.25 -21.85 3.22
CA MET A 285 -9.35 -22.62 4.07
C MET A 285 -8.32 -23.33 3.20
N VAL A 286 -7.06 -23.23 3.59
CA VAL A 286 -5.95 -23.94 2.94
C VAL A 286 -5.46 -25.02 3.90
N CYS A 287 -5.56 -26.27 3.47
CA CYS A 287 -5.00 -27.40 4.17
C CYS A 287 -3.52 -27.56 3.79
N PHE A 288 -2.66 -27.57 4.79
CA PHE A 288 -1.21 -27.62 4.66
C PHE A 288 -0.70 -28.96 5.21
N PRO A 289 -0.40 -29.97 4.36
CA PRO A 289 0.08 -31.26 4.80
C PRO A 289 1.48 -31.17 5.41
N LEU A 290 1.68 -31.78 6.59
CA LEU A 290 2.98 -31.90 7.25
C LEU A 290 3.55 -33.31 6.97
N THR A 291 3.80 -33.58 5.69
CA THR A 291 4.27 -34.90 5.22
C THR A 291 5.57 -35.29 5.93
N GLY A 292 5.61 -36.52 6.46
CA GLY A 292 6.77 -37.01 7.21
C GLY A 292 6.74 -36.68 8.71
N MET A 293 5.78 -35.89 9.19
CA MET A 293 5.55 -35.69 10.62
C MET A 293 4.77 -36.87 11.21
N THR A 294 5.26 -37.43 12.31
CA THR A 294 4.57 -38.53 13.00
C THR A 294 3.30 -38.02 13.66
N LYS A 295 2.17 -38.64 13.34
CA LYS A 295 0.87 -38.34 13.94
C LYS A 295 0.69 -39.12 15.24
N ASP A 296 1.28 -38.62 16.32
CA ASP A 296 1.19 -39.21 17.66
C ASP A 296 0.72 -38.13 18.66
N LYS A 297 -0.23 -38.48 19.54
CA LYS A 297 -0.78 -37.57 20.55
C LYS A 297 0.20 -37.34 21.71
N ASP A 298 1.11 -38.29 21.94
CA ASP A 298 2.09 -38.23 23.03
C ASP A 298 3.36 -37.50 22.60
N VAL A 299 3.50 -37.18 21.30
CA VAL A 299 4.59 -36.38 20.75
C VAL A 299 4.12 -34.96 20.49
N VAL A 300 4.80 -33.99 21.11
CA VAL A 300 4.58 -32.56 20.88
C VAL A 300 5.63 -32.02 19.93
N TYR A 301 5.19 -31.22 18.96
CA TYR A 301 6.03 -30.44 18.07
C TYR A 301 5.92 -28.95 18.41
N GLN A 302 7.05 -28.26 18.39
CA GLN A 302 7.11 -26.79 18.35
C GLN A 302 7.33 -26.40 16.90
N LEU A 303 6.32 -25.76 16.30
CA LEU A 303 6.36 -25.37 14.90
C LEU A 303 6.47 -23.85 14.79
N LYS A 304 7.45 -23.39 14.01
CA LYS A 304 7.54 -22.00 13.57
C LYS A 304 6.83 -21.84 12.24
N ILE A 305 5.82 -20.99 12.18
CA ILE A 305 5.08 -20.65 10.96
C ILE A 305 5.49 -19.24 10.54
N GLU A 306 6.08 -19.13 9.36
CA GLU A 306 6.48 -17.88 8.74
C GLU A 306 5.64 -17.66 7.48
N GLY A 307 5.10 -16.46 7.30
CA GLY A 307 4.35 -16.07 6.11
C GLY A 307 4.88 -14.77 5.53
N GLU A 308 4.98 -14.71 4.20
CA GLU A 308 5.35 -13.51 3.46
C GLU A 308 4.57 -13.44 2.14
N TYR A 309 4.06 -12.27 1.79
CA TYR A 309 3.54 -12.05 0.44
C TYR A 309 4.70 -11.91 -0.55
N ILE A 310 4.58 -12.58 -1.70
CA ILE A 310 5.57 -12.53 -2.79
C ILE A 310 5.02 -11.81 -4.03
N SER A 311 3.70 -11.65 -4.11
CA SER A 311 2.99 -10.84 -5.10
C SER A 311 1.61 -10.45 -4.56
N PRO A 312 0.86 -9.53 -5.19
CA PRO A 312 -0.47 -9.10 -4.75
C PRO A 312 -1.51 -10.21 -4.56
N ASP A 313 -1.27 -11.37 -5.16
CA ASP A 313 -2.15 -12.54 -5.23
C ASP A 313 -1.48 -13.82 -4.73
N LYS A 314 -0.24 -13.76 -4.20
CA LYS A 314 0.47 -14.96 -3.72
C LYS A 314 1.15 -14.71 -2.39
N CYS A 315 0.92 -15.63 -1.47
CA CYS A 315 1.56 -15.67 -0.18
C CYS A 315 2.34 -16.98 -0.01
N LYS A 316 3.61 -16.88 0.35
CA LYS A 316 4.47 -18.01 0.68
C LYS A 316 4.37 -18.26 2.18
N ILE A 317 4.03 -19.50 2.54
CA ILE A 317 4.02 -19.98 3.91
C ILE A 317 5.10 -21.03 4.08
N LYS A 318 5.89 -20.89 5.14
CA LYS A 318 6.94 -21.83 5.54
C LYS A 318 6.68 -22.27 6.98
N ILE A 319 6.80 -23.57 7.21
CA ILE A 319 6.60 -24.19 8.53
C ILE A 319 7.85 -25.00 8.85
N ALA A 320 8.49 -24.73 9.98
CA ALA A 320 9.69 -25.42 10.42
C ALA A 320 9.48 -26.08 11.78
N ASP A 321 9.94 -27.31 11.93
CA ASP A 321 10.03 -27.96 13.24
C ASP A 321 11.24 -27.44 14.02
N LEU A 322 11.00 -26.78 15.14
CA LEU A 322 12.07 -26.22 15.98
C LEU A 322 12.67 -27.24 16.96
N GLY A 323 12.02 -28.39 17.18
CA GLY A 323 12.44 -29.26 18.27
C GLY A 323 12.19 -28.63 19.66
N PHE A 324 12.82 -29.22 20.67
CA PHE A 324 12.90 -28.76 22.06
C PHE A 324 14.35 -28.93 22.57
N GLY A 325 15.34 -28.73 21.70
CA GLY A 325 16.74 -29.01 21.99
C GLY A 325 16.96 -30.49 22.34
N GLU A 326 17.50 -30.77 23.52
CA GLU A 326 17.79 -32.13 23.99
C GLU A 326 16.53 -32.93 24.35
N ILE A 327 15.43 -32.28 24.74
CA ILE A 327 14.18 -32.94 25.14
C ILE A 327 13.54 -33.66 23.94
N ARG A 328 13.57 -33.01 22.78
CA ARG A 328 13.23 -33.61 21.49
C ARG A 328 14.06 -32.90 20.43
N PRO A 329 14.98 -33.59 19.74
CA PRO A 329 15.72 -32.98 18.65
C PRO A 329 14.78 -32.43 17.58
N THR A 330 15.16 -31.32 16.95
CA THR A 330 14.49 -30.89 15.72
C THR A 330 14.62 -31.99 14.67
N THR A 331 13.54 -32.24 13.93
CA THR A 331 13.60 -33.11 12.75
C THR A 331 14.25 -32.44 11.55
N PHE A 332 14.56 -31.13 11.66
CA PHE A 332 14.96 -30.25 10.57
C PHE A 332 13.98 -30.22 9.39
N GLN A 333 12.76 -30.75 9.58
CA GLN A 333 11.73 -30.73 8.56
C GLN A 333 11.25 -29.29 8.35
N VAL A 334 11.19 -28.92 7.08
CA VAL A 334 10.64 -27.65 6.62
C VAL A 334 9.63 -27.95 5.53
N TRP A 335 8.43 -27.44 5.70
CA TRP A 335 7.38 -27.50 4.69
C TRP A 335 7.11 -26.11 4.15
N GLN A 336 6.92 -26.00 2.84
CA GLN A 336 6.70 -24.72 2.18
C GLN A 336 5.63 -24.84 1.11
N GLN A 337 4.73 -23.87 1.05
CA GLN A 337 3.70 -23.78 0.01
C GLN A 337 3.48 -22.32 -0.39
N VAL A 338 3.17 -22.11 -1.66
CA VAL A 338 2.65 -20.83 -2.14
C VAL A 338 1.13 -20.95 -2.24
N ILE A 339 0.42 -20.07 -1.55
CA ILE A 339 -1.03 -19.93 -1.59
C ILE A 339 -1.36 -18.87 -2.63
N CYS A 340 -2.22 -19.21 -3.58
CA CYS A 340 -2.81 -18.25 -4.52
C CYS A 340 -4.10 -17.68 -3.91
N LEU A 341 -4.23 -16.36 -3.96
CA LEU A 341 -5.32 -15.58 -3.40
C LEU A 341 -6.12 -14.99 -4.55
N GLU A 342 -7.34 -15.46 -4.76
CA GLU A 342 -8.22 -14.88 -5.75
C GLU A 342 -8.86 -13.62 -5.19
N ARG A 343 -8.72 -12.49 -5.89
CA ARG A 343 -9.37 -11.22 -5.57
C ARG A 343 -10.87 -11.21 -5.90
N GLY A 344 -11.56 -12.35 -5.80
CA GLY A 344 -13.03 -12.42 -5.92
C GLY A 344 -13.70 -11.39 -5.01
N ASP A 345 -15.00 -11.12 -5.16
CA ASP A 345 -15.71 -10.04 -4.49
C ASP A 345 -15.61 -10.10 -2.94
N PHE A 346 -14.46 -9.71 -2.37
CA PHE A 346 -14.28 -9.29 -0.98
C PHE A 346 -14.86 -7.89 -0.77
N ARG A 347 -15.83 -7.53 -1.63
CA ARG A 347 -16.68 -6.37 -1.47
C ARG A 347 -17.63 -6.72 -0.34
N GLU A 348 -17.38 -6.13 0.83
CA GLU A 348 -18.41 -6.02 1.87
C GLU A 348 -19.69 -5.40 1.33
#